data_AF-A0A1E7FH64-F1
#
_entry.id   AF-A0A1E7FH64-F1
#
_cell.length_a   1.000
_cell.length_b   1.000
_cell.length_c   1.000
_cell.angle_alpha   90.00
_cell.angle_beta   90.00
_cell.angle_gamma   90.00
#
_symmetry.space_group_name_H-M   'P 1'
#
loop_
_entity.id
_entity.type
_entity.pdbx_description
1 polymer ?
#
loop_
_entity_poly.entity_id
_entity_poly.type
_entity_poly.pdbx_seq_one_letter_code
_entity_poly.pdbx_strand_id
1 'polypeptide(L)'
;MEKTLTSFKGNSRTQISVLRSVAELYNLSTYDLVTVHKIEPQDEEEVLKAVSADFVVVTIKDQFVSRGDMLLFQTKLIGSWIYEGQRLTETTRGIKAHAREIRHGNFSAKSGIVTDKTMITFRSRSARIIWLVQLSSEMWDYSSPYERQYEPESVCEIYFDQWIRFLYKLFTKWKELEVTHSLTVIFFSRTFLSNGLKSNLDSEDVYGRRFEDHYKPVIENETCTDWDSLIVRIKEEFIKYPLEVGWNLTDRKPSCASQGNLLEAINVVLNLMQYHYLDRDLHRTGQSIVIVSPGCGVFEVDKGLAGITYQRMMDNGIGSDMLSLGLPPLHIAPFFLYNVSALYYLSLEKQGIDTNETYYEVPHWMHL
;
A
#
# COMPACT_ATOMS: atom_id res chain seq x y z
N MET A 1 -15.62 -5.75 -43.78
CA MET A 1 -15.59 -5.31 -45.19
C MET A 1 -14.75 -4.05 -45.24
N GLU A 2 -13.65 -4.07 -45.97
CA GLU A 2 -12.72 -2.94 -46.13
C GLU A 2 -13.45 -1.76 -46.80
N LYS A 3 -13.89 -0.79 -45.99
CA LYS A 3 -14.34 0.51 -46.53
C LYS A 3 -13.11 1.17 -47.16
N THR A 4 -13.22 1.36 -48.46
CA THR A 4 -12.27 1.88 -49.44
C THR A 4 -11.30 2.92 -48.88
N LEU A 5 -10.01 2.60 -48.88
CA LEU A 5 -8.93 3.57 -48.67
C LEU A 5 -8.91 4.54 -49.85
N THR A 6 -9.64 5.65 -49.75
CA THR A 6 -9.50 6.75 -50.71
C THR A 6 -8.13 7.39 -50.50
N SER A 7 -7.14 6.96 -51.30
CA SER A 7 -5.92 7.71 -51.53
C SER A 7 -6.33 9.08 -52.07
N PHE A 8 -6.20 10.13 -51.26
CA PHE A 8 -6.27 11.50 -51.73
C PHE A 8 -5.09 11.73 -52.67
N LYS A 9 -5.26 11.38 -53.95
CA LYS A 9 -4.30 11.73 -54.99
C LYS A 9 -4.32 13.23 -55.16
N GLY A 10 -3.28 13.85 -54.61
CA GLY A 10 -2.61 15.05 -55.09
C GLY A 10 -3.52 16.13 -55.65
N ASN A 11 -3.97 17.05 -54.80
CA ASN A 11 -3.85 18.48 -55.04
C ASN A 11 -4.18 19.24 -53.75
N SER A 12 -3.24 20.07 -53.32
CA SER A 12 -3.15 20.79 -52.03
C SER A 12 -2.69 19.95 -50.83
N ARG A 13 -1.61 20.44 -50.18
CA ARG A 13 -0.95 19.94 -48.96
C ARG A 13 -1.94 19.56 -47.84
N THR A 14 -2.51 18.36 -47.88
CA THR A 14 -3.24 17.83 -46.73
C THR A 14 -2.21 17.29 -45.75
N GLN A 15 -1.78 18.16 -44.84
CA GLN A 15 -0.83 17.83 -43.79
C GLN A 15 -1.59 17.76 -42.46
N ILE A 16 -1.27 16.75 -41.67
CA ILE A 16 -1.86 16.58 -40.35
C ILE A 16 -0.79 16.95 -39.34
N SER A 17 -1.11 17.93 -38.50
CA SER A 17 -0.25 18.31 -37.39
C SER A 17 -0.65 17.49 -36.17
N VAL A 18 0.26 16.63 -35.72
CA VAL A 18 0.12 15.85 -34.49
C VAL A 18 1.06 16.44 -33.44
N LEU A 19 0.63 16.40 -32.18
CA LEU A 19 1.46 16.85 -31.07
C LEU A 19 2.70 15.96 -30.96
N ARG A 20 3.88 16.56 -30.79
CA ARG A 20 5.16 15.82 -30.81
C ARG A 20 5.19 14.64 -29.84
N SER A 21 4.64 14.79 -28.63
CA SER A 21 4.58 13.70 -27.65
C SER A 21 3.73 12.52 -28.13
N VAL A 22 2.65 12.79 -28.88
CA VAL A 22 1.79 11.74 -29.46
C VAL A 22 2.50 11.09 -30.64
N ALA A 23 3.21 11.86 -31.47
CA ALA A 23 4.02 11.30 -32.54
C ALA A 23 5.12 10.35 -32.01
N GLU A 24 5.82 10.74 -30.94
CA GLU A 24 6.81 9.91 -30.26
C GLU A 24 6.19 8.63 -29.67
N LEU A 25 5.00 8.71 -29.06
CA LEU A 25 4.28 7.53 -28.53
C LEU A 25 3.95 6.48 -29.59
N TYR A 26 3.64 6.93 -30.81
CA TYR A 26 3.29 6.06 -31.94
C TYR A 26 4.47 5.83 -32.91
N ASN A 27 5.67 6.31 -32.57
CA ASN A 27 6.87 6.25 -33.43
C ASN A 27 6.64 6.83 -34.84
N LEU A 28 5.86 7.90 -34.95
CA LEU A 28 5.58 8.59 -36.21
C LEU A 28 6.69 9.60 -36.51
N SER A 29 7.24 9.53 -37.71
CA SER A 29 8.25 10.46 -38.23
C SER A 29 7.60 11.62 -38.98
N THR A 30 8.34 12.72 -39.13
CA THR A 30 7.83 13.90 -39.84
C THR A 30 7.64 13.55 -41.32
N TYR A 31 6.45 13.80 -41.85
CA TYR A 31 6.04 13.47 -43.23
C TYR A 31 5.85 11.98 -43.53
N ASP A 32 5.64 11.15 -42.52
CA ASP A 32 5.21 9.76 -42.73
C ASP A 32 3.84 9.69 -43.42
N LEU A 33 3.66 8.64 -44.25
CA LEU A 33 2.39 8.33 -44.88
C LEU A 33 1.47 7.67 -43.86
N VAL A 34 0.44 8.39 -43.44
CA VAL A 34 -0.58 7.91 -42.50
C VAL A 34 -1.91 7.70 -43.21
N THR A 35 -2.64 6.66 -42.80
CA THR A 35 -4.02 6.44 -43.22
C THR A 35 -4.95 7.10 -42.20
N VAL A 36 -5.86 7.95 -42.66
CA VAL A 36 -6.86 8.59 -41.80
C VAL A 36 -8.24 8.08 -42.14
N HIS A 37 -8.91 7.53 -41.13
CA HIS A 37 -10.30 7.13 -41.22
C HIS A 37 -11.18 8.29 -40.78
N LYS A 38 -11.95 8.82 -41.72
CA LYS A 38 -13.02 9.77 -41.40
C LYS A 38 -14.19 8.98 -40.82
N ILE A 39 -14.65 9.38 -39.64
CA ILE A 39 -15.80 8.78 -38.97
C ILE A 39 -17.06 9.49 -39.49
N GLU A 40 -18.02 8.71 -39.98
CA GLU A 40 -19.34 9.22 -40.35
C GLU A 40 -20.26 9.24 -39.12
N PRO A 41 -21.24 10.15 -39.01
CA PRO A 41 -22.10 10.27 -37.82
C PRO A 41 -22.88 9.00 -37.46
N GLN A 42 -23.11 8.12 -38.44
CA GLN A 42 -23.83 6.85 -38.24
C GLN A 42 -22.94 5.78 -37.58
N ASP A 43 -21.63 5.83 -37.84
CA ASP A 43 -20.65 4.90 -37.30
C ASP A 43 -20.06 5.42 -35.96
N GLU A 44 -20.46 6.63 -35.52
CA GLU A 44 -19.89 7.31 -34.36
C GLU A 44 -20.04 6.49 -33.08
N GLU A 45 -21.20 5.87 -32.84
CA GLU A 45 -21.41 5.03 -31.66
C GLU A 45 -20.57 3.75 -31.65
N GLU A 46 -20.35 3.14 -32.81
CA GLU A 46 -19.52 1.93 -32.92
C GLU A 46 -18.04 2.26 -32.75
N VAL A 47 -17.58 3.35 -33.34
CA VAL A 47 -16.20 3.82 -33.21
C VAL A 47 -15.92 4.31 -31.80
N LEU A 48 -16.87 5.01 -31.15
CA LEU A 48 -16.74 5.41 -29.75
C LEU A 48 -16.58 4.19 -28.83
N LYS A 49 -17.30 3.09 -29.09
CA LYS A 49 -17.10 1.83 -28.34
C LYS A 49 -15.73 1.21 -28.58
N ALA A 50 -15.19 1.31 -29.79
CA ALA A 50 -13.87 0.76 -30.12
C ALA A 50 -12.70 1.61 -29.58
N VAL A 51 -12.91 2.91 -29.40
CA VAL A 51 -11.86 3.89 -29.02
C VAL A 51 -11.98 4.34 -27.55
N SER A 52 -13.09 4.02 -26.86
CA SER A 52 -13.30 4.40 -25.46
C SER A 52 -12.31 3.73 -24.52
N ALA A 53 -11.74 4.47 -23.59
CA ALA A 53 -10.84 3.92 -22.58
C ALA A 53 -11.63 3.35 -21.38
N ASP A 54 -11.75 2.03 -21.22
CA ASP A 54 -12.52 1.46 -20.11
C ASP A 54 -11.93 1.78 -18.73
N PHE A 55 -10.60 1.78 -18.63
CA PHE A 55 -9.89 2.06 -17.37
C PHE A 55 -8.77 3.08 -17.58
N VAL A 56 -8.71 4.09 -16.71
CA VAL A 56 -7.68 5.14 -16.79
C VAL A 56 -7.08 5.36 -15.40
N VAL A 57 -5.76 5.22 -15.30
CA VAL A 57 -5.01 5.54 -14.08
C VAL A 57 -4.42 6.94 -14.20
N VAL A 58 -4.90 7.84 -13.34
CA VAL A 58 -4.44 9.21 -13.24
C VAL A 58 -3.56 9.35 -12.01
N THR A 59 -2.40 9.97 -12.19
CA THR A 59 -1.41 10.15 -11.13
C THR A 59 -1.28 11.60 -10.70
N ILE A 60 -1.26 11.81 -9.38
CA ILE A 60 -1.16 13.14 -8.75
C ILE A 60 0.17 13.22 -8.00
N LYS A 61 0.87 14.35 -8.09
CA LYS A 61 2.15 14.60 -7.41
C LYS A 61 2.19 16.00 -6.80
N ASP A 62 2.76 16.11 -5.60
CA ASP A 62 3.03 17.34 -4.83
C ASP A 62 1.83 18.28 -4.64
N GLN A 63 0.62 17.70 -4.55
CA GLN A 63 -0.60 18.46 -4.30
C GLN A 63 -1.62 17.62 -3.54
N PHE A 64 -2.39 18.30 -2.69
CA PHE A 64 -3.60 17.78 -2.08
C PHE A 64 -4.80 17.97 -3.00
N VAL A 65 -5.62 16.93 -3.14
CA VAL A 65 -6.84 16.88 -3.95
C VAL A 65 -7.87 16.12 -3.11
N SER A 66 -9.03 16.74 -2.87
CA SER A 66 -10.11 16.08 -2.15
C SER A 66 -10.92 15.15 -3.06
N ARG A 67 -11.69 14.21 -2.51
CA ARG A 67 -12.57 13.33 -3.31
C ARG A 67 -13.62 14.12 -4.10
N GLY A 68 -14.11 15.24 -3.57
CA GLY A 68 -15.02 16.12 -4.30
C GLY A 68 -14.36 16.80 -5.50
N ASP A 69 -13.07 17.16 -5.37
CA ASP A 69 -12.28 17.68 -6.48
C ASP A 69 -12.02 16.61 -7.54
N MET A 70 -11.75 15.36 -7.14
CA MET A 70 -11.57 14.23 -8.05
C MET A 70 -12.84 13.96 -8.87
N LEU A 71 -14.02 14.05 -8.26
CA LEU A 71 -15.29 13.90 -8.97
C LEU A 71 -15.49 15.02 -10.00
N LEU A 72 -15.24 16.28 -9.62
CA LEU A 72 -15.33 17.41 -10.55
C LEU A 72 -14.35 17.24 -11.73
N PHE A 73 -13.14 16.80 -11.43
CA PHE A 73 -12.12 16.51 -12.43
C PHE A 73 -12.57 15.42 -13.39
N GLN A 74 -13.16 14.33 -12.87
CA GLN A 74 -13.75 13.26 -13.69
C GLN A 74 -14.84 13.80 -14.61
N THR A 75 -15.79 14.58 -14.09
CA THR A 75 -16.88 15.16 -14.91
C THR A 75 -16.36 16.03 -16.05
N LYS A 76 -15.26 16.76 -15.82
CA LYS A 76 -14.64 17.60 -16.86
C LYS A 76 -13.82 16.83 -17.88
N LEU A 77 -13.34 15.63 -17.53
CA LEU A 77 -12.61 14.79 -18.46
C LEU A 77 -13.53 14.06 -19.44
N ILE A 78 -14.82 13.92 -19.13
CA ILE A 78 -15.79 13.27 -20.02
C ILE A 78 -15.81 13.98 -21.39
N GLY A 79 -15.69 13.19 -22.45
CA GLY A 79 -15.64 13.66 -23.84
C GLY A 79 -14.28 14.18 -24.30
N SER A 80 -13.27 14.20 -23.42
CA SER A 80 -11.90 14.57 -23.79
C SER A 80 -11.09 13.34 -24.25
N TRP A 81 -10.15 13.58 -25.18
CA TRP A 81 -9.13 12.58 -25.52
C TRP A 81 -8.02 12.58 -24.48
N ILE A 82 -7.46 11.39 -24.24
CA ILE A 82 -6.33 11.19 -23.37
C ILE A 82 -5.29 10.30 -24.03
N TYR A 83 -4.03 10.60 -23.75
CA TYR A 83 -2.90 9.75 -24.13
C TYR A 83 -1.97 9.52 -22.94
N GLU A 84 -1.21 8.43 -23.00
CA GLU A 84 -0.25 8.06 -21.97
C GLU A 84 0.80 9.17 -21.75
N GLY A 85 1.02 9.56 -20.49
CA GLY A 85 1.95 10.64 -20.12
C GLY A 85 1.40 12.05 -20.28
N GLN A 86 0.16 12.22 -20.78
CA GLN A 86 -0.46 13.53 -20.91
C GLN A 86 -0.58 14.24 -19.55
N ARG A 87 -0.18 15.50 -19.53
CA ARG A 87 -0.44 16.40 -18.40
C ARG A 87 -1.86 16.93 -18.52
N LEU A 88 -2.71 16.53 -17.57
CA LEU A 88 -4.08 16.97 -17.42
C LEU A 88 -4.11 18.15 -16.45
N THR A 89 -4.69 19.26 -16.86
CA THR A 89 -4.83 20.44 -16.02
C THR A 89 -6.27 20.89 -16.00
N GLU A 90 -6.83 21.01 -14.81
CA GLU A 90 -8.15 21.60 -14.64
C GLU A 90 -8.04 23.10 -14.35
N THR A 91 -8.58 23.92 -15.27
CA THR A 91 -8.42 25.38 -15.23
C THR A 91 -9.07 26.06 -14.02
N THR A 92 -10.13 25.47 -13.45
CA THR A 92 -10.91 26.12 -12.37
C THR A 92 -10.27 25.97 -10.98
N ARG A 93 -9.70 24.80 -10.69
CA ARG A 93 -9.09 24.50 -9.37
C ARG A 93 -7.58 24.31 -9.43
N GLY A 94 -6.98 24.42 -10.62
CA GLY A 94 -5.53 24.33 -10.80
C GLY A 94 -4.94 22.93 -10.56
N ILE A 95 -5.78 21.89 -10.55
CA ILE A 95 -5.36 20.51 -10.30
C ILE A 95 -4.52 20.04 -11.48
N LYS A 96 -3.32 19.54 -11.18
CA LYS A 96 -2.38 19.00 -12.17
C LYS A 96 -2.28 17.49 -11.99
N ALA A 97 -2.59 16.73 -13.02
CA ALA A 97 -2.48 15.29 -12.98
C ALA A 97 -1.81 14.76 -14.24
N HIS A 98 -1.36 13.51 -14.18
CA HIS A 98 -0.73 12.84 -15.32
C HIS A 98 -1.45 11.54 -15.62
N ALA A 99 -1.94 11.39 -16.85
CA ALA A 99 -2.43 10.11 -17.35
C ALA A 99 -1.25 9.15 -17.46
N ARG A 100 -1.39 7.92 -16.95
CA ARG A 100 -0.35 6.89 -17.06
C ARG A 100 -0.89 5.70 -17.80
N GLU A 101 -1.64 4.87 -17.11
CA GLU A 101 -2.14 3.63 -17.71
C GLU A 101 -3.54 3.84 -18.27
N ILE A 102 -3.73 3.50 -19.54
CA ILE A 102 -5.03 3.52 -20.22
C ILE A 102 -5.27 2.10 -20.71
N ARG A 103 -6.42 1.51 -20.38
CA ARG A 103 -6.80 0.16 -20.80
C ARG A 103 -8.15 0.18 -21.50
N HIS A 104 -8.27 -0.67 -22.51
CA HIS A 104 -9.52 -1.00 -23.18
C HIS A 104 -9.67 -2.52 -23.18
N GLY A 105 -10.68 -3.03 -22.49
CA GLY A 105 -10.79 -4.45 -22.14
C GLY A 105 -9.52 -4.97 -21.45
N ASN A 106 -8.92 -6.00 -22.03
CA ASN A 106 -7.71 -6.63 -21.52
C ASN A 106 -6.40 -6.03 -22.09
N PHE A 107 -6.50 -5.06 -23.01
CA PHE A 107 -5.33 -4.52 -23.69
C PHE A 107 -4.96 -3.13 -23.15
N SER A 108 -3.66 -2.90 -22.99
CA SER A 108 -3.12 -1.57 -22.72
C SER A 108 -3.17 -0.75 -24.01
N ALA A 109 -3.80 0.42 -23.93
CA ALA A 109 -3.95 1.37 -25.03
C ALA A 109 -3.07 2.61 -24.77
N LYS A 110 -2.47 3.17 -25.82
CA LYS A 110 -1.63 4.38 -25.70
C LYS A 110 -2.45 5.67 -25.68
N SER A 111 -3.66 5.63 -26.25
CA SER A 111 -4.63 6.73 -26.23
C SER A 111 -6.05 6.19 -26.25
N GLY A 112 -7.00 7.02 -25.83
CA GLY A 112 -8.41 6.71 -25.85
C GLY A 112 -9.27 7.93 -25.54
N ILE A 113 -10.58 7.79 -25.70
CA ILE A 113 -11.55 8.82 -25.32
C ILE A 113 -12.19 8.48 -23.98
N VAL A 114 -12.31 9.48 -23.10
CA VAL A 114 -13.05 9.35 -21.85
C VAL A 114 -14.54 9.45 -22.14
N THR A 115 -15.30 8.46 -21.71
CA THR A 115 -16.77 8.44 -21.77
C THR A 115 -17.35 8.25 -20.37
N ASP A 116 -18.66 8.36 -20.21
CA ASP A 116 -19.34 8.18 -18.92
C ASP A 116 -19.14 6.77 -18.32
N LYS A 117 -18.82 5.78 -19.16
CA LYS A 117 -18.57 4.39 -18.75
C LYS A 117 -17.15 4.13 -18.28
N THR A 118 -16.26 5.12 -18.43
CA THR A 118 -14.83 4.95 -18.16
C THR A 118 -14.54 5.07 -16.67
N MET A 119 -13.84 4.08 -16.14
CA MET A 119 -13.46 4.03 -14.73
C MET A 119 -12.11 4.71 -14.53
N ILE A 120 -12.13 5.88 -13.91
CA ILE A 120 -10.93 6.64 -13.59
C ILE A 120 -10.47 6.31 -12.17
N THR A 121 -9.24 5.82 -12.05
CA THR A 121 -8.59 5.56 -10.76
C THR A 121 -7.51 6.62 -10.51
N PHE A 122 -7.63 7.35 -9.40
CA PHE A 122 -6.61 8.29 -8.96
C PHE A 122 -5.57 7.58 -8.07
N ARG A 123 -4.29 7.77 -8.39
CA ARG A 123 -3.16 7.27 -7.61
C ARG A 123 -2.26 8.44 -7.23
N SER A 124 -1.92 8.55 -5.95
CA SER A 124 -1.01 9.58 -5.49
C SER A 124 0.43 9.09 -5.51
N ARG A 125 1.34 9.90 -6.07
CA ARG A 125 2.81 9.76 -5.92
C ARG A 125 3.34 10.52 -4.70
N SER A 126 2.46 11.20 -3.97
CA SER A 126 2.79 12.02 -2.80
C SER A 126 1.84 11.63 -1.67
N ALA A 127 2.25 10.62 -0.93
CA ALA A 127 1.48 10.00 0.13
C ALA A 127 2.23 10.05 1.45
N ARG A 128 1.49 10.13 2.55
CA ARG A 128 1.98 9.90 3.90
C ARG A 128 1.94 8.40 4.16
N ILE A 129 3.10 7.80 4.35
CA ILE A 129 3.28 6.36 4.57
C ILE A 129 3.82 6.17 5.99
N ILE A 130 3.12 5.34 6.76
CA ILE A 130 3.54 4.98 8.11
C ILE A 130 3.95 3.51 8.10
N TRP A 131 5.20 3.23 8.42
CA TRP A 131 5.72 1.88 8.60
C TRP A 131 5.62 1.49 10.06
N LEU A 132 4.86 0.44 10.32
CA LEU A 132 4.79 -0.25 11.60
C LEU A 132 5.70 -1.46 11.51
N VAL A 133 6.86 -1.43 12.16
CA VAL A 133 7.80 -2.55 12.16
C VAL A 133 7.69 -3.31 13.47
N GLN A 134 7.25 -4.56 13.38
CA GLN A 134 7.13 -5.45 14.53
C GLN A 134 8.51 -5.97 14.92
N LEU A 135 8.92 -5.69 16.15
CA LEU A 135 10.11 -6.28 16.75
C LEU A 135 9.67 -7.40 17.68
N SER A 136 9.85 -8.63 17.20
CA SER A 136 9.60 -9.86 17.96
C SER A 136 10.88 -10.70 18.04
N SER A 137 10.85 -11.80 18.81
CA SER A 137 12.00 -12.70 18.95
C SER A 137 12.59 -13.17 17.61
N GLU A 138 11.74 -13.38 16.60
CA GLU A 138 12.11 -13.86 15.28
C GLU A 138 12.93 -12.83 14.49
N MET A 139 12.84 -11.52 14.78
CA MET A 139 13.57 -10.50 14.02
C MET A 139 15.09 -10.65 14.12
N TRP A 140 15.59 -11.25 15.21
CA TRP A 140 17.01 -11.58 15.43
C TRP A 140 17.38 -13.00 15.03
N ASP A 141 16.41 -13.81 14.59
CA ASP A 141 16.65 -15.17 14.16
C ASP A 141 17.13 -15.23 12.71
N TYR A 142 17.76 -16.34 12.35
CA TYR A 142 18.19 -16.58 10.98
C TYR A 142 16.97 -16.93 10.12
N SER A 143 16.86 -16.25 8.98
CA SER A 143 15.89 -16.62 7.96
C SER A 143 16.20 -18.03 7.43
N SER A 144 15.14 -18.77 7.12
CA SER A 144 15.30 -20.11 6.54
C SER A 144 16.10 -20.03 5.23
N PRO A 145 17.11 -20.89 5.01
CA PRO A 145 18.01 -20.86 3.85
C PRO A 145 17.34 -21.31 2.53
N TYR A 146 16.01 -21.21 2.44
CA TYR A 146 15.23 -21.67 1.30
C TYR A 146 15.76 -21.03 0.02
N GLU A 147 16.03 -21.87 -0.99
CA GLU A 147 16.45 -21.44 -2.32
C GLU A 147 15.44 -20.42 -2.84
N ARG A 148 15.80 -19.13 -2.78
CA ARG A 148 15.14 -18.13 -3.61
C ARG A 148 15.39 -18.60 -5.03
N GLN A 149 14.33 -18.85 -5.80
CA GLN A 149 14.37 -19.39 -7.18
C GLN A 149 15.34 -18.65 -8.14
N TYR A 150 15.93 -17.53 -7.74
CA TYR A 150 16.82 -16.68 -8.50
C TYR A 150 18.22 -16.46 -7.88
N GLU A 151 18.55 -17.05 -6.72
CA GLU A 151 19.88 -16.91 -6.09
C GLU A 151 20.54 -18.29 -5.87
N PRO A 152 21.74 -18.53 -6.42
CA PRO A 152 22.40 -19.84 -6.39
C PRO A 152 23.06 -20.20 -5.04
N GLU A 153 23.02 -19.32 -4.04
CA GLU A 153 23.64 -19.55 -2.73
C GLU A 153 22.63 -19.35 -1.59
N SER A 154 22.52 -20.34 -0.71
CA SER A 154 21.80 -20.25 0.55
C SER A 154 22.53 -19.32 1.52
N VAL A 155 22.22 -18.02 1.47
CA VAL A 155 22.76 -17.06 2.45
C VAL A 155 21.90 -17.11 3.72
N CYS A 156 22.51 -17.48 4.85
CA CYS A 156 21.89 -17.34 6.16
C CYS A 156 21.92 -15.86 6.58
N GLU A 157 20.87 -15.11 6.22
CA GLU A 157 20.68 -13.71 6.65
C GLU A 157 19.71 -13.66 7.83
N ILE A 158 19.88 -12.69 8.72
CA ILE A 158 18.90 -12.39 9.77
C ILE A 158 17.65 -11.78 9.12
N TYR A 159 16.46 -12.02 9.67
CA TYR A 159 15.21 -11.43 9.14
C TYR A 159 15.29 -9.91 8.99
N PHE A 160 15.94 -9.22 9.92
CA PHE A 160 16.20 -7.79 9.81
C PHE A 160 17.02 -7.42 8.56
N ASP A 161 18.09 -8.15 8.24
CA ASP A 161 18.91 -7.87 7.05
C ASP A 161 18.14 -8.13 5.75
N GLN A 162 17.27 -9.15 5.73
CA GLN A 162 16.34 -9.38 4.62
C GLN A 162 15.40 -8.18 4.42
N TRP A 163 14.88 -7.61 5.51
CA TRP A 163 14.07 -6.40 5.44
C TRP A 163 14.86 -5.20 4.90
N ILE A 164 16.08 -4.98 5.38
CA ILE A 164 16.96 -3.92 4.88
C ILE A 164 17.21 -4.07 3.37
N ARG A 165 17.44 -5.30 2.89
CA ARG A 165 17.62 -5.57 1.46
C ARG A 165 16.37 -5.23 0.64
N PHE A 166 15.18 -5.49 1.19
CA PHE A 166 13.92 -5.05 0.59
C PHE A 166 13.82 -3.52 0.55
N LEU A 167 14.22 -2.81 1.60
CA LEU A 167 14.22 -1.34 1.63
C LEU A 167 15.07 -0.73 0.51
N TYR A 168 16.27 -1.25 0.25
CA TYR A 168 17.10 -0.78 -0.86
C TYR A 168 16.42 -0.91 -2.23
N LYS A 169 15.78 -2.07 -2.48
CA LYS A 169 15.01 -2.30 -3.72
C LYS A 169 13.80 -1.37 -3.81
N LEU A 170 13.11 -1.15 -2.69
CA LEU A 170 11.96 -0.25 -2.61
C LEU A 170 12.36 1.20 -2.92
N PHE A 171 13.44 1.69 -2.32
CA PHE A 171 13.92 3.06 -2.53
C PHE A 171 14.46 3.28 -3.95
N THR A 172 15.06 2.26 -4.57
CA THR A 172 15.44 2.34 -5.99
C THR A 172 14.20 2.51 -6.88
N LYS A 173 13.14 1.73 -6.64
CA LYS A 173 11.87 1.90 -7.37
C LYS A 173 11.21 3.25 -7.09
N TRP A 174 11.26 3.74 -5.85
CA TRP A 174 10.74 5.07 -5.52
C TRP A 174 11.49 6.18 -6.27
N LYS A 175 12.81 6.04 -6.42
CA LYS A 175 13.63 6.96 -7.21
C LYS A 175 13.27 6.91 -8.70
N GLU A 176 13.09 5.72 -9.28
CA GLU A 176 12.66 5.53 -10.66
C GLU A 176 11.27 6.12 -10.95
N LEU A 177 10.36 6.02 -9.98
CA LEU A 177 8.99 6.55 -10.08
C LEU A 177 8.87 8.03 -9.69
N GLU A 178 9.98 8.65 -9.25
CA GLU A 178 10.07 10.04 -8.77
C GLU A 178 8.98 10.39 -7.75
N VAL A 179 8.75 9.52 -6.77
CA VAL A 179 7.72 9.71 -5.73
C VAL A 179 8.22 10.60 -4.60
N THR A 180 7.31 11.32 -3.96
CA THR A 180 7.58 12.28 -2.87
C THR A 180 6.76 11.92 -1.63
N HIS A 181 7.04 10.74 -1.08
CA HIS A 181 6.38 10.25 0.12
C HIS A 181 6.92 10.94 1.39
N SER A 182 6.06 11.09 2.39
CA SER A 182 6.49 11.37 3.77
C SER A 182 6.47 10.06 4.53
N LEU A 183 7.64 9.64 5.02
CA LEU A 183 7.83 8.39 5.71
C LEU A 183 7.90 8.62 7.22
N THR A 184 7.16 7.82 7.98
CA THR A 184 7.31 7.69 9.43
C THR A 184 7.52 6.22 9.75
N VAL A 185 8.55 5.88 10.52
CA VAL A 185 8.87 4.51 10.91
C VAL A 185 8.71 4.37 12.42
N ILE A 186 7.87 3.43 12.85
CA ILE A 186 7.58 3.17 14.25
C ILE A 186 7.89 1.70 14.51
N PHE A 187 8.77 1.46 15.48
CA PHE A 187 9.03 0.13 16.02
C PHE A 187 8.03 -0.16 17.12
N PHE A 188 7.39 -1.32 17.05
CA PHE A 188 6.49 -1.78 18.08
C PHE A 188 6.86 -3.19 18.53
N SER A 189 6.79 -3.43 19.83
CA SER A 189 7.04 -4.76 20.41
C SER A 189 6.21 -4.97 21.66
N ARG A 190 6.06 -6.24 22.03
CA ARG A 190 5.50 -6.67 23.30
C ARG A 190 6.57 -7.42 24.07
N THR A 191 6.74 -7.07 25.34
CA THR A 191 7.68 -7.72 26.27
C THR A 191 6.89 -8.46 27.33
N PHE A 192 7.13 -9.76 27.48
CA PHE A 192 6.60 -10.55 28.59
C PHE A 192 7.49 -10.41 29.82
N LEU A 193 6.84 -10.18 30.97
CA LEU A 193 7.48 -10.07 32.27
C LEU A 193 7.43 -11.42 32.99
N SER A 194 8.54 -11.78 33.63
CA SER A 194 8.58 -12.94 34.54
C SER A 194 7.79 -12.68 35.83
N ASN A 195 7.28 -13.76 36.43
CA ASN A 195 6.47 -13.73 37.65
C ASN A 195 7.25 -13.10 38.81
N GLY A 196 6.96 -11.83 39.12
CA GLY A 196 7.53 -11.13 40.27
C GLY A 196 7.93 -9.68 39.98
N LEU A 197 8.22 -9.32 38.73
CA LEU A 197 8.40 -7.91 38.36
C LEU A 197 7.03 -7.26 38.16
N LYS A 198 6.81 -6.16 38.89
CA LYS A 198 5.68 -5.25 38.67
C LYS A 198 6.23 -3.97 38.07
N SER A 199 5.73 -3.60 36.91
CA SER A 199 5.86 -2.24 36.40
C SER A 199 4.50 -1.55 36.54
N ASN A 200 4.45 -0.23 36.39
CA ASN A 200 3.18 0.50 36.46
C ASN A 200 2.37 0.43 35.14
N LEU A 201 2.95 -0.17 34.09
CA LEU A 201 2.37 -0.28 32.75
C LEU A 201 2.06 -1.73 32.37
N ASP A 202 2.11 -2.66 33.33
CA ASP A 202 1.83 -4.06 33.07
C ASP A 202 0.34 -4.30 32.79
N SER A 203 0.07 -5.05 31.73
CA SER A 203 -1.26 -5.59 31.44
C SER A 203 -1.22 -7.11 31.51
N GLU A 204 -2.35 -7.73 31.81
CA GLU A 204 -2.46 -9.19 31.91
C GLU A 204 -3.14 -9.73 30.65
N ASP A 205 -2.49 -10.71 30.02
CA ASP A 205 -2.99 -11.44 28.85
C ASP A 205 -4.10 -12.42 29.26
N VAL A 206 -4.80 -12.98 28.27
CA VAL A 206 -5.84 -14.01 28.46
C VAL A 206 -5.33 -15.23 29.21
N TYR A 207 -4.02 -15.52 29.09
CA TYR A 207 -3.33 -16.61 29.79
C TYR A 207 -2.78 -16.22 31.17
N GLY A 208 -3.09 -15.02 31.69
CA GLY A 208 -2.59 -14.52 32.97
C GLY A 208 -1.09 -14.15 32.98
N ARG A 209 -0.47 -14.05 31.80
CA ARG A 209 0.91 -13.58 31.64
C ARG A 209 0.93 -12.06 31.61
N ARG A 210 1.90 -11.46 32.29
CA ARG A 210 2.08 -10.00 32.29
C ARG A 210 2.90 -9.56 31.10
N PHE A 211 2.45 -8.50 30.44
CA PHE A 211 3.15 -7.92 29.30
C PHE A 211 3.18 -6.40 29.36
N GLU A 212 4.17 -5.83 28.68
CA GLU A 212 4.31 -4.40 28.39
C GLU A 212 4.42 -4.19 26.88
N ASP A 213 3.68 -3.20 26.36
CA ASP A 213 3.76 -2.81 24.96
C ASP A 213 4.66 -1.58 24.80
N HIS A 214 5.62 -1.66 23.88
CA HIS A 214 6.57 -0.59 23.60
C HIS A 214 6.38 -0.06 22.19
N TYR A 215 6.33 1.27 22.05
CA TYR A 215 6.26 1.97 20.78
C TYR A 215 7.39 2.99 20.71
N LYS A 216 8.27 2.87 19.71
CA LYS A 216 9.39 3.78 19.50
C LYS A 216 9.32 4.38 18.09
N PRO A 217 9.07 5.68 17.93
CA PRO A 217 9.27 6.34 16.65
C PRO A 217 10.76 6.41 16.35
N VAL A 218 11.16 5.91 15.19
CA VAL A 218 12.56 5.88 14.72
C VAL A 218 12.81 7.02 13.76
N ILE A 219 11.86 7.25 12.85
CA ILE A 219 11.89 8.32 11.86
C ILE A 219 10.53 9.01 11.88
N GLU A 220 10.53 10.33 11.90
CA GLU A 220 9.32 11.14 11.91
C GLU A 220 9.25 12.06 10.70
N ASN A 221 8.18 11.91 9.91
CA ASN A 221 7.82 12.79 8.78
C ASN A 221 8.97 13.15 7.83
N GLU A 222 9.89 12.22 7.56
CA GLU A 222 11.00 12.49 6.65
C GLU A 222 10.54 12.46 5.19
N THR A 223 11.09 13.39 4.41
CA THR A 223 10.78 13.62 3.00
C THR A 223 12.03 13.56 2.13
N CYS A 224 13.17 13.23 2.75
CA CYS A 224 14.51 13.36 2.19
C CYS A 224 14.79 12.34 1.08
N THR A 225 15.65 12.75 0.15
CA THR A 225 16.15 11.94 -0.98
C THR A 225 17.32 11.02 -0.62
N ASP A 226 17.88 11.17 0.58
CA ASP A 226 19.04 10.41 1.06
C ASP A 226 18.60 9.17 1.84
N TRP A 227 18.23 8.14 1.07
CA TRP A 227 17.75 6.87 1.61
C TRP A 227 18.82 6.07 2.35
N ASP A 228 20.09 6.28 2.04
CA ASP A 228 21.19 5.55 2.68
C ASP A 228 21.36 5.99 4.13
N SER A 229 21.27 7.30 4.40
CA SER A 229 21.28 7.87 5.74
C SER A 229 20.11 7.36 6.59
N LEU A 230 18.91 7.24 5.99
CA LEU A 230 17.73 6.68 6.64
C LEU A 230 17.96 5.22 7.06
N ILE A 231 18.54 4.40 6.19
CA ILE A 231 18.85 3.00 6.49
C ILE A 231 19.87 2.90 7.64
N VAL A 232 20.89 3.76 7.66
CA VAL A 232 21.87 3.79 8.75
C VAL A 232 21.18 4.11 10.09
N ARG A 233 20.29 5.11 10.13
CA ARG A 233 19.51 5.43 11.34
C ARG A 233 18.66 4.25 11.81
N ILE A 234 17.94 3.60 10.90
CA ILE A 234 17.13 2.41 11.21
C ILE A 234 18.00 1.30 11.81
N LYS A 235 19.19 1.05 11.25
CA LYS A 235 20.15 0.06 11.76
C LYS A 235 20.66 0.40 13.15
N GLU A 236 21.06 1.65 13.38
CA GLU A 236 21.53 2.11 14.70
C GLU A 236 20.45 1.94 15.76
N GLU A 237 19.21 2.32 15.44
CA GLU A 237 18.09 2.21 16.37
C GLU A 237 17.71 0.75 16.64
N PHE A 238 17.82 -0.14 15.64
CA PHE A 238 17.63 -1.57 15.84
C PHE A 238 18.65 -2.18 16.81
N ILE A 239 19.92 -1.78 16.72
CA ILE A 239 20.98 -2.27 17.62
C ILE A 239 20.76 -1.79 19.06
N LYS A 240 20.30 -0.54 19.25
CA LYS A 240 20.04 0.04 20.57
C LYS A 240 18.76 -0.50 21.22
N TYR A 241 17.79 -0.95 20.42
CA TYR A 241 16.43 -1.27 20.90
C TYR A 241 16.38 -2.31 22.04
N PRO A 242 17.06 -3.48 21.96
CA PRO A 242 17.00 -4.46 23.04
C PRO A 242 17.55 -3.93 24.38
N LEU A 243 18.55 -3.05 24.31
CA LEU A 243 19.17 -2.43 25.49
C LEU A 243 18.22 -1.41 26.15
N GLU A 244 17.53 -0.61 25.35
CA GLU A 244 16.59 0.39 25.86
C GLU A 244 15.33 -0.23 26.49
N VAL A 245 14.80 -1.30 25.89
CA VAL A 245 13.67 -2.03 26.45
C VAL A 245 14.12 -2.92 27.63
N GLY A 246 15.43 -3.14 27.78
CA GLY A 246 15.98 -3.97 28.85
C GLY A 246 15.61 -5.44 28.69
N TRP A 247 15.63 -5.93 27.45
CA TRP A 247 15.35 -7.34 27.18
C TRP A 247 16.44 -8.22 27.74
N ASN A 248 16.01 -9.10 28.64
CA ASN A 248 16.83 -10.09 29.31
C ASN A 248 16.14 -11.44 29.16
N LEU A 249 16.87 -12.45 28.70
CA LEU A 249 16.38 -13.81 28.52
C LEU A 249 15.81 -14.46 29.82
N THR A 250 16.00 -13.82 30.98
CA THR A 250 15.44 -14.24 32.26
C THR A 250 14.10 -13.56 32.55
N ASP A 251 14.12 -12.23 32.67
CA ASP A 251 13.04 -11.47 33.32
C ASP A 251 12.14 -10.71 32.34
N ARG A 252 12.68 -10.32 31.18
CA ARG A 252 12.02 -9.50 30.16
C ARG A 252 12.24 -10.09 28.79
N LYS A 253 11.32 -10.95 28.35
CA LYS A 253 11.43 -11.68 27.09
C LYS A 253 10.60 -11.00 26.00
N PRO A 254 11.12 -10.82 24.77
CA PRO A 254 10.30 -10.37 23.65
C PRO A 254 9.21 -11.40 23.33
N SER A 255 8.07 -10.93 22.83
CA SER A 255 7.01 -11.80 22.32
C SER A 255 7.41 -12.47 21.00
N CYS A 256 6.76 -13.58 20.68
CA CYS A 256 6.75 -14.10 19.31
C CYS A 256 5.91 -13.20 18.40
N ALA A 257 6.11 -13.31 17.09
CA ALA A 257 5.39 -12.51 16.10
C ALA A 257 3.87 -12.72 16.18
N SER A 258 3.42 -13.95 16.51
CA SER A 258 2.00 -14.28 16.64
C SER A 258 1.31 -13.60 17.82
N GLN A 259 2.02 -13.38 18.93
CA GLN A 259 1.47 -12.80 20.17
C GLN A 259 1.73 -11.30 20.28
N GLY A 260 2.11 -10.65 19.17
CA GLY A 260 2.44 -9.24 19.14
C GLY A 260 1.23 -8.31 19.24
N ASN A 261 1.51 -7.07 19.61
CA ASN A 261 0.57 -5.96 19.76
C ASN A 261 0.19 -5.29 18.42
N LEU A 262 -0.12 -6.09 17.40
CA LEU A 262 -0.34 -5.60 16.04
C LEU A 262 -1.56 -4.66 15.95
N LEU A 263 -2.71 -5.10 16.48
CA LEU A 263 -3.95 -4.33 16.36
C LEU A 263 -3.91 -3.04 17.20
N GLU A 264 -3.24 -3.09 18.34
CA GLU A 264 -2.98 -1.95 19.20
C GLU A 264 -2.10 -0.94 18.47
N ALA A 265 -1.01 -1.38 17.83
CA ALA A 265 -0.15 -0.52 17.02
C ALA A 265 -0.91 0.15 15.87
N ILE A 266 -1.74 -0.61 15.15
CA ILE A 266 -2.60 -0.07 14.08
C ILE A 266 -3.56 0.96 14.67
N ASN A 267 -4.20 0.69 15.80
CA ASN A 267 -5.13 1.62 16.42
C ASN A 267 -4.47 2.93 16.90
N VAL A 268 -3.23 2.87 17.40
CA VAL A 268 -2.45 4.06 17.74
C VAL A 268 -2.20 4.91 16.50
N VAL A 269 -1.81 4.28 15.38
CA VAL A 269 -1.62 4.99 14.11
C VAL A 269 -2.93 5.52 13.55
N LEU A 270 -4.03 4.76 13.65
CA LEU A 270 -5.35 5.22 13.23
C LEU A 270 -5.82 6.43 14.01
N ASN A 271 -5.52 6.51 15.31
CA ASN A 271 -5.78 7.72 16.10
C ASN A 271 -5.02 8.93 15.54
N LEU A 272 -3.75 8.75 15.13
CA LEU A 272 -2.97 9.81 14.49
C LEU A 272 -3.55 10.23 13.13
N MET A 273 -4.03 9.27 12.33
CA MET A 273 -4.54 9.51 10.99
C MET A 273 -5.98 10.06 10.98
N GLN A 274 -6.77 9.78 12.02
CA GLN A 274 -8.13 10.33 12.18
C GLN A 274 -8.12 11.86 12.21
N TYR A 275 -7.09 12.46 12.81
CA TYR A 275 -6.97 13.92 12.93
C TYR A 275 -6.28 14.60 11.74
N HIS A 276 -6.24 13.98 10.56
CA HIS A 276 -5.66 14.57 9.34
C HIS A 276 -6.32 15.88 8.86
N TYR A 277 -7.47 16.25 9.45
CA TYR A 277 -8.14 17.52 9.19
C TYR A 277 -7.57 18.68 10.03
N LEU A 278 -6.92 18.38 11.15
CA LEU A 278 -6.14 19.33 11.94
C LEU A 278 -4.74 19.35 11.30
N ASP A 279 -4.32 20.50 10.76
CA ASP A 279 -3.04 20.68 10.06
C ASP A 279 -2.84 19.77 8.84
N ARG A 280 -3.77 19.92 7.89
CA ARG A 280 -3.72 19.21 6.62
C ARG A 280 -2.49 19.61 5.79
N ASP A 281 -1.71 18.62 5.38
CA ASP A 281 -0.64 18.80 4.41
C ASP A 281 -1.21 19.04 3.00
N LEU A 282 -0.82 20.15 2.39
CA LEU A 282 -1.28 20.55 1.06
C LEU A 282 -0.48 19.91 -0.08
N HIS A 283 0.60 19.20 0.24
CA HIS A 283 1.46 18.56 -0.76
C HIS A 283 1.12 17.07 -0.97
N ARG A 284 0.33 16.47 -0.07
CA ARG A 284 0.13 15.02 -0.03
C ARG A 284 -1.33 14.66 0.13
N THR A 285 -1.80 13.72 -0.69
CA THR A 285 -3.18 13.20 -0.66
C THR A 285 -3.28 11.82 -0.06
N GLY A 286 -2.35 10.93 -0.40
CA GLY A 286 -2.44 9.53 -0.05
C GLY A 286 -2.11 9.29 1.41
N GLN A 287 -2.78 8.30 1.99
CA GLN A 287 -2.56 7.81 3.34
C GLN A 287 -2.46 6.29 3.26
N SER A 288 -1.38 5.72 3.79
CA SER A 288 -1.15 4.28 3.77
C SER A 288 -0.38 3.84 5.01
N ILE A 289 -0.77 2.69 5.55
CA ILE A 289 -0.06 2.00 6.62
C ILE A 289 0.58 0.77 6.00
N VAL A 290 1.88 0.58 6.26
CA VAL A 290 2.59 -0.63 5.90
C VAL A 290 3.07 -1.31 7.18
N ILE A 291 2.65 -2.54 7.38
CA ILE A 291 3.03 -3.36 8.52
C ILE A 291 4.16 -4.28 8.08
N VAL A 292 5.27 -4.29 8.80
CA VAL A 292 6.37 -5.23 8.58
C VAL A 292 6.40 -6.18 9.75
N SER A 293 6.24 -7.47 9.49
CA SER A 293 6.28 -8.52 10.51
C SER A 293 7.28 -9.61 10.12
N PRO A 294 8.10 -10.09 11.06
CA PRO A 294 8.98 -11.23 10.82
C PRO A 294 8.22 -12.57 10.82
N GLY A 295 6.95 -12.60 11.26
CA GLY A 295 6.12 -13.81 11.30
C GLY A 295 5.43 -14.15 9.98
N CYS A 296 4.81 -15.33 9.91
CA CYS A 296 4.13 -15.86 8.71
C CYS A 296 2.70 -15.31 8.46
N GLY A 297 2.29 -14.22 9.15
CA GLY A 297 0.95 -13.65 9.00
C GLY A 297 -0.14 -14.23 9.90
N VAL A 298 0.22 -14.94 10.97
CA VAL A 298 -0.71 -15.48 11.97
C VAL A 298 -0.64 -14.62 13.22
N PHE A 299 -1.77 -14.09 13.69
CA PHE A 299 -1.82 -13.25 14.89
C PHE A 299 -2.91 -13.69 15.86
N GLU A 300 -2.55 -13.81 17.14
CA GLU A 300 -3.46 -14.03 18.26
C GLU A 300 -4.01 -12.68 18.74
N VAL A 301 -5.32 -12.48 18.63
CA VAL A 301 -5.95 -11.18 18.90
C VAL A 301 -7.26 -11.32 19.68
N ASP A 302 -7.64 -10.25 20.37
CA ASP A 302 -8.96 -10.14 20.95
C ASP A 302 -10.02 -9.79 19.88
N LYS A 303 -11.19 -10.43 19.99
CA LYS A 303 -12.30 -10.24 19.05
C LYS A 303 -12.89 -8.85 19.13
N GLY A 304 -12.98 -8.29 20.34
CA GLY A 304 -13.49 -6.93 20.54
C GLY A 304 -12.60 -5.90 19.86
N LEU A 305 -11.29 -5.99 20.09
CA LEU A 305 -10.30 -5.11 19.46
C LEU A 305 -10.31 -5.22 17.93
N ALA A 306 -10.35 -6.45 17.39
CA ALA A 306 -10.38 -6.68 15.95
C ALA A 306 -11.60 -6.04 15.28
N GLY A 307 -12.79 -6.13 15.90
CA GLY A 307 -13.99 -5.48 15.38
C GLY A 307 -13.88 -3.95 15.37
N ILE A 308 -13.30 -3.35 16.42
CA ILE A 308 -13.09 -1.90 16.48
C ILE A 308 -12.08 -1.45 15.42
N THR A 309 -10.96 -2.17 15.28
CA THR A 309 -9.95 -1.87 14.24
C THR A 309 -10.56 -1.98 12.85
N TYR A 310 -11.33 -3.04 12.60
CA TYR A 310 -12.02 -3.23 11.32
C TYR A 310 -12.91 -2.03 10.97
N GLN A 311 -13.78 -1.62 11.89
CA GLN A 311 -14.66 -0.48 11.67
C GLN A 311 -13.87 0.81 11.41
N ARG A 312 -12.81 1.07 12.19
CA ARG A 312 -11.97 2.27 12.02
C ARG A 312 -11.19 2.27 10.70
N MET A 313 -10.72 1.10 10.25
CA MET A 313 -10.07 0.94 8.95
C MET A 313 -11.04 1.24 7.81
N MET A 314 -12.27 0.74 7.91
CA MET A 314 -13.33 0.98 6.92
C MET A 314 -13.79 2.45 6.88
N ASP A 315 -14.02 3.06 8.06
CA ASP A 315 -14.50 4.44 8.16
C ASP A 315 -13.49 5.44 7.60
N ASN A 316 -12.19 5.24 7.88
CA ASN A 316 -11.13 6.10 7.34
C ASN A 316 -10.77 5.73 5.89
N GLY A 317 -11.06 4.50 5.45
CA GLY A 317 -10.70 3.99 4.13
C GLY A 317 -9.20 4.01 3.88
N ILE A 318 -8.39 3.73 4.91
CA ILE A 318 -6.93 3.68 4.82
C ILE A 318 -6.54 2.28 4.34
N GLY A 319 -5.70 2.21 3.30
CA GLY A 319 -5.11 0.93 2.87
C GLY A 319 -4.05 0.48 3.87
N SER A 320 -4.13 -0.79 4.28
CA SER A 320 -3.11 -1.45 5.08
C SER A 320 -2.46 -2.56 4.26
N ASP A 321 -1.19 -2.38 3.96
CA ASP A 321 -0.37 -3.41 3.33
C ASP A 321 0.49 -4.06 4.41
N MET A 322 0.65 -5.37 4.34
CA MET A 322 1.45 -6.15 5.27
C MET A 322 2.60 -6.80 4.49
N LEU A 323 3.79 -6.79 5.08
CA LEU A 323 4.98 -7.42 4.55
C LEU A 323 5.44 -8.45 5.57
N SER A 324 5.24 -9.72 5.23
CA SER A 324 5.82 -10.84 5.98
C SER A 324 7.25 -11.09 5.48
N LEU A 325 8.20 -11.14 6.42
CA LEU A 325 9.58 -11.56 6.13
C LEU A 325 9.71 -13.09 6.19
N GLY A 326 8.76 -13.75 6.87
CA GLY A 326 8.65 -15.19 6.99
C GLY A 326 8.32 -15.89 5.67
N LEU A 327 8.45 -17.21 5.66
CA LEU A 327 8.02 -18.00 4.51
C LEU A 327 6.49 -17.99 4.40
N PRO A 328 5.94 -17.96 3.17
CA PRO A 328 4.51 -18.08 2.99
C PRO A 328 4.04 -19.43 3.54
N PRO A 329 3.04 -19.44 4.45
CA PRO A 329 2.53 -20.68 5.01
C PRO A 329 1.68 -21.45 4.00
N LEU A 330 1.39 -22.72 4.30
CA LEU A 330 0.53 -23.58 3.47
C LEU A 330 -0.98 -23.28 3.62
N HIS A 331 -1.35 -22.35 4.49
CA HIS A 331 -2.72 -21.89 4.71
C HIS A 331 -2.90 -20.46 4.20
N ILE A 332 -4.15 -19.99 4.15
CA ILE A 332 -4.47 -18.62 3.75
C ILE A 332 -3.98 -17.66 4.84
N ALA A 333 -3.03 -16.79 4.51
CA ALA A 333 -2.52 -15.72 5.36
C ALA A 333 -2.82 -14.35 4.71
N PRO A 334 -3.02 -13.27 5.50
CA PRO A 334 -2.96 -13.23 6.95
C PRO A 334 -4.27 -13.74 7.59
N PHE A 335 -4.22 -14.23 8.83
CA PHE A 335 -5.43 -14.54 9.59
C PHE A 335 -5.28 -14.25 11.08
N PHE A 336 -6.41 -13.98 11.72
CA PHE A 336 -6.55 -13.71 13.14
C PHE A 336 -7.08 -14.94 13.86
N LEU A 337 -6.39 -15.34 14.93
CA LEU A 337 -6.82 -16.36 15.86
C LEU A 337 -7.36 -15.68 17.10
N TYR A 338 -8.63 -15.96 17.44
CA TYR A 338 -9.24 -15.31 18.60
C TYR A 338 -8.89 -16.01 19.90
N ASN A 339 -8.28 -15.25 20.81
CA ASN A 339 -8.03 -15.72 22.17
C ASN A 339 -9.36 -15.74 22.94
N VAL A 340 -9.98 -16.91 23.03
CA VAL A 340 -11.19 -17.11 23.86
C VAL A 340 -10.75 -17.24 25.32
N SER A 341 -11.26 -16.36 26.18
CA SER A 341 -10.97 -16.40 27.60
C SER A 341 -11.51 -17.66 28.27
N ALA A 342 -10.72 -18.26 29.17
CA ALA A 342 -11.08 -19.46 29.94
C ALA A 342 -12.43 -19.34 30.68
N LEU A 343 -12.83 -18.13 31.06
CA LEU A 343 -14.12 -17.84 31.69
C LEU A 343 -15.32 -17.97 30.72
N TYR A 344 -15.11 -17.79 29.42
CA TYR A 344 -16.13 -18.00 28.38
C TYR A 344 -16.32 -19.49 28.07
N TYR A 345 -15.27 -20.30 28.17
CA TYR A 345 -15.39 -21.76 28.10
C TYR A 345 -16.24 -22.31 29.26
N LEU A 346 -16.06 -21.81 30.49
CA LEU A 346 -16.90 -22.17 31.65
C LEU A 346 -18.37 -21.73 31.53
N SER A 347 -18.69 -20.71 30.74
CA SER A 347 -20.08 -20.30 30.47
C SER A 347 -20.70 -21.07 29.30
N LEU A 348 -19.89 -21.50 28.32
CA LEU A 348 -20.29 -22.34 27.18
C LEU A 348 -20.47 -23.82 27.52
N GLU A 349 -19.74 -24.37 28.51
CA GLU A 349 -20.00 -25.72 29.03
C GLU A 349 -21.45 -25.87 29.53
N LYS A 350 -22.09 -24.77 29.98
CA LYS A 350 -23.51 -24.76 30.38
C LYS A 350 -24.49 -24.78 29.20
N GLN A 351 -24.02 -24.52 27.97
CA GLN A 351 -24.83 -24.48 26.75
C GLN A 351 -24.57 -25.66 25.79
N GLY A 352 -23.69 -26.60 26.14
CA GLY A 352 -23.50 -27.85 25.39
C GLY A 352 -22.88 -27.68 23.99
N ILE A 353 -22.15 -26.58 23.77
CA ILE A 353 -21.40 -26.33 22.53
C ILE A 353 -19.94 -26.73 22.79
N ASP A 354 -19.34 -27.50 21.87
CA ASP A 354 -17.96 -28.01 21.98
C ASP A 354 -16.96 -26.89 22.29
N THR A 355 -16.33 -26.99 23.45
CA THR A 355 -15.46 -25.98 24.06
C THR A 355 -14.02 -25.99 23.52
N ASN A 356 -13.82 -26.48 22.30
CA ASN A 356 -12.49 -26.64 21.70
C ASN A 356 -12.32 -25.94 20.33
N GLU A 357 -13.33 -25.23 19.85
CA GLU A 357 -13.24 -24.55 18.55
C GLU A 357 -12.55 -23.19 18.69
N THR A 358 -11.29 -23.12 18.25
CA THR A 358 -10.61 -21.85 18.04
C THR A 358 -11.19 -21.16 16.82
N TYR A 359 -11.79 -19.99 17.03
CA TYR A 359 -12.34 -19.19 15.94
C TYR A 359 -11.22 -18.45 15.20
N TYR A 360 -11.26 -18.52 13.87
CA TYR A 360 -10.34 -17.77 13.00
C TYR A 360 -11.12 -16.83 12.07
N GLU A 361 -10.50 -15.71 11.72
CA GLU A 361 -11.03 -14.75 10.75
C GLU A 361 -9.93 -14.26 9.82
N VAL A 362 -10.25 -14.11 8.53
CA VAL A 362 -9.33 -13.56 7.53
C VAL A 362 -9.65 -12.07 7.33
N PRO A 363 -8.73 -11.15 7.66
CA PRO A 363 -8.95 -9.72 7.47
C PRO A 363 -8.85 -9.34 5.99
N HIS A 364 -9.98 -9.26 5.29
CA HIS A 364 -10.03 -8.87 3.88
C HIS A 364 -9.54 -7.44 3.59
N TRP A 365 -9.35 -6.62 4.62
CA TRP A 365 -8.89 -5.24 4.52
C TRP A 365 -7.37 -5.09 4.57
N MET A 366 -6.66 -6.18 4.90
CA MET A 366 -5.20 -6.23 4.98
C MET A 366 -4.67 -7.04 3.81
N HIS A 367 -3.80 -6.44 2.99
CA HIS A 367 -3.17 -7.12 1.87
C HIS A 367 -1.78 -7.59 2.27
N LEU A 368 -1.48 -8.88 2.13
CA LEU A 368 -0.16 -9.47 2.39
C LEU A 368 0.69 -9.60 1.13
#